data_AF-A0A662SRZ3-F1
#
_entry.id   AF-A0A662SRZ3-F1
#
_cell.length_a   1.000
_cell.length_b   1.000
_cell.length_c   1.000
_cell.angle_alpha   90.00
_cell.angle_beta   90.00
_cell.angle_gamma   90.00
#
_symmetry.space_group_name_H-M   'P 1'
#
loop_
_entity.id
_entity.type
_entity.pdbx_description
1 polymer ?
#
loop_
_entity_poly.entity_id
_entity_poly.type
_entity_poly.pdbx_seq_one_letter_code
_entity_poly.pdbx_strand_id
1 'polypeptide(L)' 'MKLAEIARVARRHELAALSDEVYRKIVFDSRVSTSIASLPGMRELTTVVDSFSKAYAHEA' A
#
# COMPACT_ATOMS: atom_id res chain seq x y z
N MET A 1 7.72 9.96 7.60
CA MET A 1 6.37 10.42 7.25
C MET A 1 5.40 9.26 7.36
N LYS A 2 4.20 9.50 7.91
CA LYS A 2 3.13 8.51 7.98
C LYS A 2 2.33 8.52 6.67
N LEU A 3 1.70 7.41 6.27
CA LEU A 3 0.98 7.31 4.97
C LEU A 3 -0.04 8.44 4.74
N ALA A 4 -0.68 8.95 5.80
CA ALA A 4 -1.59 10.09 5.73
C ALA A 4 -0.94 11.38 5.22
N GLU A 5 0.33 11.63 5.55
CA GLU A 5 1.06 12.81 5.10
C GLU A 5 1.42 12.70 3.62
N ILE A 6 1.79 11.48 3.17
CA ILE A 6 2.05 11.19 1.76
C ILE A 6 0.75 11.34 0.95
N ALA A 7 -0.34 10.74 1.42
CA ALA A 7 -1.65 10.85 0.78
C ALA A 7 -2.13 12.31 0.65
N ARG A 8 -1.86 13.15 1.66
CA ARG A 8 -2.16 14.58 1.60
C ARG A 8 -1.40 15.28 0.47
N VAL A 9 -0.11 14.98 0.30
CA VAL A 9 0.72 15.56 -0.78
C VAL A 9 0.28 15.03 -2.13
N ALA A 10 0.11 13.71 -2.25
CA ALA A 10 -0.31 13.06 -3.49
C ALA A 10 -1.66 13.62 -3.98
N ARG A 11 -2.65 13.76 -3.08
CA ARG A 11 -3.94 14.36 -3.43
C ARG A 11 -3.86 15.84 -3.78
N ARG A 12 -3.04 16.61 -3.05
CA ARG A 12 -2.89 18.06 -3.31
C ARG A 12 -2.35 18.33 -4.71
N HIS A 13 -1.54 17.42 -5.23
CA HIS A 13 -0.82 17.60 -6.49
C HIS A 13 -1.24 16.57 -7.55
N GLU A 14 -2.33 15.83 -7.33
CA GLU A 14 -2.85 14.80 -8.24
C GLU A 14 -1.77 13.80 -8.70
N LEU A 15 -0.87 13.42 -7.79
CA LEU A 15 0.21 12.49 -8.07
C LEU A 15 -0.29 11.06 -7.99
N ALA A 16 0.12 10.26 -8.97
CA ALA A 16 -0.03 8.82 -8.91
C ALA A 16 0.86 8.21 -7.81
N ALA A 17 0.35 7.21 -7.12
CA ALA A 17 1.06 6.40 -6.14
C ALA A 17 1.17 4.96 -6.64
N LEU A 18 2.38 4.43 -6.68
CA LEU A 18 2.63 3.00 -6.83
C LEU A 18 2.88 2.42 -5.43
N SER A 19 1.96 1.59 -4.94
CA SER A 19 2.04 0.99 -3.62
C SER A 19 2.49 -0.46 -3.75
N ASP A 20 3.74 -0.75 -3.41
CA ASP A 20 4.24 -2.13 -3.32
C ASP A 20 3.83 -2.74 -1.97
N GLU A 21 2.90 -3.68 -2.03
CA GLU A 21 2.26 -4.32 -0.88
C GLU A 21 2.50 -5.83 -0.85
N VAL A 22 3.52 -6.35 -1.53
CA VAL A 22 3.79 -7.81 -1.60
C VAL A 22 4.00 -8.48 -0.24
N TYR A 23 4.38 -7.71 0.79
CA TYR A 23 4.56 -8.20 2.17
C TYR A 23 3.35 -7.93 3.08
N ARG A 24 2.20 -7.48 2.57
CA ARG A 24 1.06 -7.07 3.41
C ARG A 24 0.54 -8.16 4.36
N LYS A 25 0.80 -9.43 4.06
CA LYS A 25 0.41 -10.59 4.89
C LYS A 25 1.51 -11.04 5.87
N ILE A 26 2.72 -10.51 5.74
CA ILE A 26 3.85 -10.80 6.62
C ILE A 26 4.01 -9.62 7.59
N VAL A 27 3.20 -9.64 8.64
CA VAL A 27 3.18 -8.61 9.70
C VAL A 27 3.28 -9.28 11.07
N PHE A 28 4.01 -8.64 11.98
CA PHE A 28 4.31 -9.17 13.31
C PHE A 28 3.59 -8.39 14.41
N ASP A 29 3.55 -8.94 15.63
CA ASP A 29 3.05 -8.25 16.83
C ASP A 29 1.61 -7.72 16.71
N SER A 30 0.72 -8.50 16.07
CA SER A 30 -0.67 -8.13 15.81
C SER A 30 -0.85 -6.81 15.04
N ARG A 31 0.21 -6.33 14.37
CA ARG A 31 0.15 -5.12 13.54
C ARG A 31 -0.63 -5.41 12.27
N VAL A 32 -1.26 -4.37 11.74
CA VAL A 32 -1.99 -4.42 10.47
C VAL A 32 -1.27 -3.54 9.47
N SER A 33 -0.98 -4.09 8.29
CA SER A 33 -0.52 -3.28 7.16
C SER A 33 -1.69 -2.48 6.59
N THR A 34 -1.55 -1.16 6.53
CA THR A 34 -2.56 -0.27 5.94
C THR A 34 -2.14 0.09 4.53
N SER A 35 -3.00 -0.17 3.54
CA SER A 35 -2.77 0.26 2.16
C SER A 35 -2.95 1.78 2.05
N ILE A 36 -2.10 2.45 1.27
CA ILE A 36 -2.32 3.87 0.96
C ILE A 36 -3.60 4.08 0.15
N ALA A 37 -4.01 3.09 -0.66
CA ALA A 37 -5.23 3.13 -1.46
C ALA A 37 -6.51 3.17 -0.60
N SER A 38 -6.45 2.71 0.66
CA SER A 38 -7.59 2.77 1.59
C SER A 38 -7.75 4.13 2.25
N LEU A 39 -6.80 5.05 2.06
CA LEU A 39 -6.92 6.41 2.60
C LEU A 39 -7.89 7.24 1.75
N PRO A 40 -8.63 8.20 2.37
CA PRO A 40 -9.64 8.98 1.66
C PRO A 40 -9.07 9.70 0.43
N GLY A 41 -9.67 9.42 -0.74
CA GLY A 41 -9.29 10.03 -2.02
C GLY A 41 -8.03 9.44 -2.68
N MET A 42 -7.44 8.37 -2.14
CA MET A 42 -6.25 7.73 -2.74
C MET A 42 -6.58 6.58 -3.68
N ARG A 43 -7.79 6.02 -3.63
CA ARG A 43 -8.17 4.85 -4.43
C ARG A 43 -7.93 5.05 -5.93
N GLU A 44 -8.35 6.18 -6.48
CA GLU A 44 -8.18 6.49 -7.91
C GLU A 44 -6.77 6.93 -8.29
N LEU A 45 -5.96 7.33 -7.30
CA LEU A 45 -4.58 7.76 -7.50
C LEU A 45 -3.56 6.63 -7.27
N THR A 46 -4.00 5.44 -6.84
CA THR A 46 -3.08 4.39 -6.39
C THR A 46 -3.19 3.14 -7.26
N THR A 47 -2.07 2.70 -7.81
CA THR A 47 -1.91 1.33 -8.29
C THR A 47 -1.24 0.51 -7.19
N VAL A 48 -1.88 -0.57 -6.75
CA VAL A 48 -1.33 -1.50 -5.76
C VAL A 48 -0.68 -2.68 -6.47
N VAL A 49 0.55 -3.00 -6.10
CA VAL A 49 1.28 -4.21 -6.51
C VAL A 49 1.27 -5.18 -5.34
N ASP A 50 0.84 -6.42 -5.58
CA ASP A 50 0.81 -7.48 -4.58
C ASP A 50 1.25 -8.82 -5.21
N SER A 51 1.58 -9.81 -4.39
CA SER A 51 2.12 -11.10 -4.87
C SER A 51 1.78 -12.27 -3.94
N PHE A 52 1.57 -13.44 -4.56
CA PHE A 52 1.44 -14.71 -3.84
C PHE A 52 2.78 -15.27 -3.35
N SER A 53 3.88 -15.00 -4.05
CA SER A 53 5.18 -15.61 -3.75
C SER A 53 5.66 -15.34 -2.32
N LYS A 54 5.44 -14.12 -1.82
CA LYS A 54 5.85 -13.73 -0.47
C LYS A 54 4.84 -14.17 0.58
N ALA A 55 3.56 -14.09 0.28
CA ALA A 55 2.51 -14.50 1.20
C ALA A 55 2.46 -16.01 1.45
N TYR A 56 2.81 -16.83 0.44
CA TYR A 56 2.58 -18.28 0.47
C TYR A 56 3.82 -19.11 0.16
N ALA A 57 5.01 -18.49 0.15
CA ALA A 57 6.26 -19.15 -0.24
C ALA A 57 6.14 -19.88 -1.61
N HIS A 58 5.37 -19.29 -2.52
CA HIS A 58 5.13 -19.88 -3.84
C HIS A 58 6.34 -19.60 -4.74
N GLU A 59 7.06 -20.67 -5.09
CA GLU A 59 8.03 -20.67 -6.18
C GLU A 59 7.28 -20.81 -7.50
N ALA A 60 7.50 -19.88 -8.42
CA ALA A 60 6.96 -19.93 -9.78
C ALA A 60 7.93 -20.68 -10.69
#